data_AF-A0A831SSC0-F1
#
_entry.id   AF-A0A831SSC0-F1
#
_cell.length_a   1.000
_cell.length_b   1.000
_cell.length_c   1.000
_cell.angle_alpha   90.00
_cell.angle_beta   90.00
_cell.angle_gamma   90.00
#
_symmetry.space_group_name_H-M   'P 1'
#
loop_
_entity.id
_entity.type
_entity.pdbx_description
1 polymer ?
#
loop_
_entity_poly.entity_id
_entity_poly.type
_entity_poly.pdbx_seq_one_letter_code
_entity_poly.pdbx_strand_id
1 'polypeptide(L)'
;AHDEQATYLDLDPDNVELLRNMGLKVFYGDASRYDLLRAAGAGEARLLIIAVDNPDSAISIARTARKHFPGLDVIARSRGLADTHDLYELGVTHVYPETLYSALRIAVEALAMLGHRRYNTMRSMHLFRRHEERHIRELAIHRHDHRELVREAKQRIEDLEELMLTEKRERHSDKELGWDASGHISDDGHMRGRGLSDQ
;
A
#
# COMPACT_ATOMS: atom_id res chain seq x y z
N ALA A 1 10.87 -15.00 14.53
CA ALA A 1 11.48 -15.17 13.19
C ALA A 1 12.41 -14.03 12.76
N HIS A 2 12.53 -12.92 13.52
CA HIS A 2 13.51 -11.85 13.21
C HIS A 2 14.29 -11.35 14.45
N ASP A 3 14.23 -12.06 15.58
CA ASP A 3 14.92 -11.73 16.86
C ASP A 3 14.66 -10.31 17.42
N GLU A 4 13.61 -9.64 16.96
CA GLU A 4 13.22 -8.32 17.47
C GLU A 4 12.44 -8.45 18.78
N GLN A 5 12.80 -7.64 19.77
CA GLN A 5 12.05 -7.54 21.04
C GLN A 5 10.95 -6.50 20.92
N ALA A 6 9.73 -6.86 21.34
CA ALA A 6 8.57 -5.98 21.30
C ALA A 6 7.97 -5.81 22.70
N THR A 7 7.51 -4.58 22.98
CA THR A 7 6.68 -4.25 24.14
C THR A 7 5.33 -3.79 23.64
N TYR A 8 4.26 -4.35 24.21
CA TYR A 8 2.88 -4.08 23.80
C TYR A 8 2.21 -3.15 24.80
N LEU A 9 1.33 -2.28 24.31
CA LEU A 9 0.47 -1.42 25.12
C LEU A 9 -0.96 -1.63 24.65
N ASP A 10 -1.87 -1.90 25.57
CA ASP A 10 -3.29 -2.02 25.26
C ASP A 10 -4.14 -1.41 26.39
N LEU A 11 -5.29 -0.87 26.01
CA LEU A 11 -6.29 -0.28 26.89
C LEU A 11 -7.36 -1.29 27.31
N ASP A 12 -7.48 -2.42 26.61
CA ASP A 12 -8.42 -3.49 26.90
C ASP A 12 -7.78 -4.53 27.84
N PRO A 13 -8.33 -4.75 29.04
CA PRO A 13 -7.78 -5.72 29.98
C PRO A 13 -7.79 -7.16 29.43
N ASP A 14 -8.77 -7.52 28.59
CA ASP A 14 -8.88 -8.87 28.01
C ASP A 14 -7.74 -9.11 27.02
N ASN A 15 -7.41 -8.12 26.18
CA ASN A 15 -6.24 -8.18 25.29
C ASN A 15 -4.93 -8.27 26.08
N VAL A 16 -4.81 -7.52 27.18
CA VAL A 16 -3.62 -7.55 28.03
C VAL A 16 -3.43 -8.93 28.65
N GLU A 17 -4.49 -9.55 29.17
CA GLU A 17 -4.43 -10.90 29.72
C GLU A 17 -4.01 -11.91 28.65
N LEU A 18 -4.63 -11.86 27.46
CA LEU A 18 -4.29 -12.72 26.34
C LEU A 18 -2.80 -12.62 25.96
N LEU A 19 -2.28 -11.40 25.79
CA LEU A 19 -0.89 -11.19 25.39
C LEU A 19 0.10 -11.63 26.47
N ARG A 20 -0.23 -11.42 27.76
CA ARG A 20 0.58 -11.91 28.87
C ARG A 20 0.61 -13.43 28.94
N ASN A 21 -0.51 -14.09 28.67
CA ASN A 21 -0.60 -15.56 28.59
C ASN A 21 0.24 -16.12 27.43
N MET A 22 0.46 -15.32 26.38
CA MET A 22 1.41 -15.63 25.29
C MET A 22 2.88 -15.36 25.65
N GLY A 23 3.18 -14.89 26.87
CA GLY A 23 4.52 -14.56 27.34
C GLY A 23 5.06 -13.22 26.86
N LEU A 24 4.20 -12.34 26.33
CA LEU A 24 4.60 -11.04 25.79
C LEU A 24 4.68 -9.97 26.90
N LYS A 25 5.63 -9.06 26.79
CA LYS A 25 5.76 -7.91 27.70
C LYS A 25 4.69 -6.88 27.38
N VAL A 26 3.70 -6.74 28.25
CA VAL A 26 2.52 -5.89 28.00
C VAL A 26 2.22 -4.93 29.15
N PHE A 27 2.03 -3.66 28.81
CA PHE A 27 1.55 -2.61 29.69
C PHE A 27 0.06 -2.35 29.45
N TYR A 28 -0.68 -2.23 30.53
CA TYR A 28 -2.08 -1.81 30.49
C TYR A 28 -2.17 -0.30 30.66
N GLY A 29 -2.87 0.40 29.77
CA GLY A 29 -3.19 1.80 29.90
C GLY A 29 -3.15 2.61 28.60
N ASP A 30 -3.46 3.89 28.72
CA ASP A 30 -3.52 4.81 27.58
C ASP A 30 -2.12 5.13 27.02
N ALA A 31 -1.83 4.61 25.83
CA ALA A 31 -0.58 4.84 25.10
C ALA A 31 -0.36 6.32 24.71
N SER A 32 -1.37 7.19 24.82
CA SER A 32 -1.19 8.64 24.62
C SER A 32 -0.36 9.29 25.72
N ARG A 33 -0.21 8.63 26.88
CA ARG A 33 0.53 9.15 28.02
C ARG A 33 2.03 8.98 27.88
N TYR A 34 2.76 10.07 28.08
CA TYR A 34 4.23 10.10 28.04
C TYR A 34 4.88 9.12 29.00
N ASP A 35 4.40 9.05 30.25
CA ASP A 35 4.98 8.21 31.30
C ASP A 35 4.85 6.72 30.96
N LEU A 36 3.71 6.31 30.37
CA LEU A 36 3.49 4.94 29.92
C LEU A 36 4.40 4.57 28.74
N LEU A 37 4.48 5.43 27.71
CA LEU A 37 5.40 5.21 26.59
C LEU A 37 6.85 5.12 27.05
N ARG A 38 7.26 6.00 27.97
CA ARG A 38 8.61 5.95 28.55
C ARG A 38 8.86 4.65 29.32
N ALA A 39 7.92 4.21 30.16
CA ALA A 39 8.04 2.96 30.91
C ALA A 39 8.07 1.73 29.98
N ALA A 40 7.40 1.81 28.83
CA ALA A 40 7.46 0.80 27.79
C ALA A 40 8.76 0.81 26.97
N GLY A 41 9.65 1.79 27.18
CA GLY A 41 10.95 1.86 26.53
C GLY A 41 11.00 2.75 25.28
N ALA A 42 10.00 3.61 25.04
CA ALA A 42 9.97 4.49 23.85
C ALA A 42 11.19 5.43 23.71
N GLY A 43 11.94 5.68 24.79
CA GLY A 43 13.17 6.47 24.74
C GLY A 43 14.36 5.73 24.12
N GLU A 44 14.33 4.40 24.08
CA GLU A 44 15.40 3.55 23.54
C GLU A 44 14.93 2.73 22.32
N ALA A 45 13.61 2.64 22.12
CA ALA A 45 13.02 1.96 20.98
C ALA A 45 13.41 2.63 19.66
N ARG A 46 13.57 1.80 18.62
CA ARG A 46 13.81 2.27 17.26
C ARG A 46 12.53 2.59 16.51
N LEU A 47 11.45 1.87 16.83
CA LEU A 47 10.18 1.92 16.10
C LEU A 47 9.00 1.85 17.06
N LEU A 48 8.00 2.71 16.81
CA LEU A 48 6.66 2.66 17.38
C LEU A 48 5.65 2.32 16.28
N ILE A 49 4.83 1.31 16.54
CA ILE A 49 3.69 0.96 15.69
C ILE A 49 2.41 1.38 16.41
N ILE A 50 1.70 2.34 15.84
CA ILE A 50 0.39 2.80 16.32
C ILE A 50 -0.69 2.01 15.58
N ALA A 51 -1.25 0.99 16.24
CA ALA A 51 -2.22 0.07 15.66
C ALA A 51 -3.61 0.16 16.32
N VAL A 52 -3.93 1.30 16.95
CA VAL A 52 -5.22 1.52 17.62
C VAL A 52 -6.35 1.80 16.63
N ASP A 53 -7.57 1.39 16.97
CA ASP A 53 -8.73 1.59 16.10
C ASP A 53 -9.22 3.05 16.09
N ASN A 54 -9.17 3.74 17.23
CA ASN A 54 -9.71 5.09 17.38
C ASN A 54 -8.75 6.14 16.77
N PRO A 55 -9.20 6.95 15.79
CA PRO A 55 -8.35 7.96 15.15
C PRO A 55 -7.81 9.03 16.11
N ASP A 56 -8.62 9.53 17.04
CA ASP A 56 -8.20 10.53 18.02
C ASP A 56 -7.11 10.00 18.96
N SER A 57 -7.23 8.72 19.35
CA SER A 57 -6.18 8.02 20.11
C SER A 57 -4.90 7.91 19.30
N ALA A 58 -4.98 7.51 18.02
CA ALA A 58 -3.80 7.39 17.15
C ALA A 58 -3.07 8.74 17.00
N ILE A 59 -3.81 9.82 16.75
CA ILE A 59 -3.31 11.19 16.65
C ILE A 59 -2.67 11.64 17.97
N SER A 60 -3.30 11.32 19.11
CA SER A 60 -2.79 11.68 20.44
C SER A 60 -1.48 10.94 20.76
N ILE A 61 -1.40 9.64 20.47
CA ILE A 61 -0.18 8.84 20.63
C ILE A 61 0.93 9.39 19.74
N ALA A 62 0.64 9.64 18.45
CA ALA A 62 1.59 10.20 17.50
C ALA A 62 2.12 11.55 17.98
N ARG A 63 1.26 12.44 18.46
CA ARG A 63 1.64 13.75 18.99
C ARG A 63 2.57 13.64 20.20
N THR A 64 2.24 12.76 21.15
CA THR A 64 3.12 12.50 22.31
C THR A 64 4.46 11.94 21.86
N ALA A 65 4.45 10.97 20.93
CA ALA A 65 5.67 10.35 20.42
C ALA A 65 6.58 11.39 19.74
N ARG A 66 6.04 12.19 18.83
CA ARG A 66 6.79 13.22 18.10
C ARG A 66 7.32 14.32 19.02
N LYS A 67 6.58 14.68 20.07
CA LYS A 67 7.00 15.70 21.04
C LYS A 67 8.12 15.23 21.97
N HIS A 68 8.06 13.98 22.45
CA HIS A 68 8.93 13.51 23.53
C HIS A 68 10.04 12.55 23.06
N PHE A 69 9.86 11.91 21.90
CA PHE A 69 10.77 10.92 21.34
C PHE A 69 11.04 11.23 19.85
N PRO A 70 11.69 12.37 19.51
CA PRO A 70 11.83 12.81 18.12
C PRO A 70 12.64 11.85 17.23
N GLY A 71 13.51 11.03 17.81
CA GLY A 71 14.30 10.00 17.13
C GLY A 71 13.61 8.63 17.01
N LEU A 72 12.38 8.49 17.51
CA LEU A 72 11.57 7.27 17.38
C LEU A 72 10.87 7.29 16.03
N ASP A 73 11.14 6.28 15.19
CA ASP A 73 10.40 6.09 13.95
C ASP A 73 8.96 5.68 14.28
N VAL A 74 7.99 6.20 13.53
CA VAL A 74 6.57 5.94 13.78
C VAL A 74 5.92 5.40 12.51
N ILE A 75 5.29 4.24 12.64
CA ILE A 75 4.34 3.70 11.66
C ILE A 75 2.95 3.77 12.29
N ALA A 76 1.98 4.31 11.57
CA ALA A 76 0.61 4.44 12.07
C ALA A 76 -0.41 3.82 11.12
N ARG A 77 -1.36 3.08 11.70
CA ARG A 77 -2.63 2.77 11.05
C ARG A 77 -3.51 4.02 11.05
N SER A 78 -4.24 4.22 9.96
CA SER A 78 -5.33 5.19 9.87
C SER A 78 -6.62 4.50 9.43
N ARG A 79 -7.77 5.07 9.79
CA ARG A 79 -9.09 4.60 9.39
C ARG A 79 -9.50 5.13 8.03
N GLY A 80 -9.15 6.37 7.71
CA GLY A 80 -9.54 7.03 6.48
C GLY A 80 -8.60 8.15 6.08
N LEU A 81 -9.03 8.93 5.09
CA LEU A 81 -8.19 9.98 4.51
C LEU A 81 -7.96 11.15 5.49
N ALA A 82 -8.98 11.52 6.26
CA ALA A 82 -8.92 12.66 7.19
C ALA A 82 -7.84 12.47 8.28
N ASP A 83 -7.88 11.35 8.99
CA ASP A 83 -6.92 11.04 10.04
C ASP A 83 -5.54 10.65 9.48
N THR A 84 -5.48 10.16 8.25
CA THR A 84 -4.20 10.01 7.54
C THR A 84 -3.50 11.36 7.38
N HIS A 85 -4.23 12.40 6.99
CA HIS A 85 -3.68 13.74 6.88
C HIS A 85 -3.26 14.31 8.23
N ASP A 86 -4.08 14.14 9.28
CA ASP A 86 -3.72 14.57 10.64
C ASP A 86 -2.39 13.93 11.12
N LEU A 87 -2.17 12.65 10.80
CA LEU A 87 -0.93 11.95 11.13
C LEU A 87 0.27 12.47 10.32
N TYR A 88 0.08 12.79 9.04
CA TYR A 88 1.12 13.41 8.22
C TYR A 88 1.49 14.83 8.71
N GLU A 89 0.52 15.64 9.10
CA GLU A 89 0.75 16.99 9.67
C GLU A 89 1.57 16.93 10.96
N LEU A 90 1.44 15.85 11.75
CA LEU A 90 2.28 15.58 12.92
C LEU A 90 3.71 15.12 12.58
N GLY A 91 4.01 14.89 11.30
CA GLY A 91 5.31 14.43 10.84
C GLY A 91 5.48 12.90 10.85
N VAL A 92 4.39 12.13 10.92
CA VAL A 92 4.44 10.67 10.72
C VAL A 92 4.51 10.38 9.22
N THR A 93 5.62 9.83 8.74
CA THR A 93 5.86 9.61 7.31
C THR A 93 5.34 8.28 6.77
N HIS A 94 5.04 7.34 7.67
CA HIS A 94 4.57 6.00 7.37
C HIS A 94 3.16 5.79 7.92
N VAL A 95 2.16 6.22 7.16
CA VAL A 95 0.74 6.10 7.53
C VAL A 95 0.03 5.19 6.53
N TYR A 96 -0.70 4.20 7.05
CA TYR A 96 -1.35 3.17 6.24
C TYR A 96 -2.85 3.06 6.56
N PRO A 97 -3.73 3.39 5.59
CA PRO A 97 -5.16 3.20 5.75
C PRO A 97 -5.53 1.72 5.88
N GLU A 98 -6.37 1.40 6.88
CA GLU A 98 -6.65 0.03 7.30
C GLU A 98 -7.30 -0.84 6.21
N THR A 99 -8.10 -0.24 5.33
CA THR A 99 -8.89 -0.98 4.33
C THR A 99 -8.26 -1.00 2.93
N LEU A 100 -7.24 -0.17 2.66
CA LEU A 100 -6.71 0.02 1.31
C LEU A 100 -6.21 -1.29 0.70
N TYR A 101 -5.34 -2.00 1.41
CA TYR A 101 -4.74 -3.23 0.89
C TYR A 101 -5.77 -4.36 0.69
N SER A 102 -6.75 -4.47 1.59
CA SER A 102 -7.85 -5.42 1.46
C SER A 102 -8.74 -5.10 0.25
N ALA A 103 -9.08 -3.82 0.06
CA ALA A 103 -9.85 -3.36 -1.11
C ALA A 103 -9.12 -3.65 -2.42
N LEU A 104 -7.81 -3.41 -2.49
CA LEU A 104 -6.97 -3.75 -3.64
C LEU A 104 -6.98 -5.26 -3.94
N ARG A 105 -6.91 -6.10 -2.90
CA ARG A 105 -6.97 -7.55 -3.08
C ARG A 105 -8.33 -8.01 -3.62
N ILE A 106 -9.42 -7.42 -3.15
CA ILE A 106 -10.78 -7.67 -3.63
C ILE A 106 -10.91 -7.26 -5.10
N ALA A 107 -10.41 -6.08 -5.47
CA ALA A 107 -10.41 -5.61 -6.86
C ALA A 107 -9.67 -6.58 -7.79
N VAL A 108 -8.52 -7.12 -7.35
CA VAL A 108 -7.78 -8.13 -8.11
C VAL A 108 -8.60 -9.40 -8.32
N GLU A 109 -9.28 -9.88 -7.28
CA GLU A 109 -10.11 -11.09 -7.39
C GLU A 109 -11.31 -10.87 -8.30
N ALA A 110 -12.01 -9.73 -8.15
CA ALA A 110 -13.16 -9.39 -8.97
C ALA A 110 -12.80 -9.35 -10.46
N LEU A 111 -11.69 -8.68 -10.82
CA LEU A 111 -11.23 -8.64 -12.21
C LEU A 111 -10.79 -10.02 -12.72
N ALA A 112 -10.18 -10.86 -11.88
CA ALA A 112 -9.86 -12.22 -12.27
C ALA A 112 -11.12 -13.06 -12.57
N MET A 113 -12.18 -12.92 -11.75
CA MET A 113 -13.47 -13.58 -11.96
C MET A 113 -14.18 -13.11 -13.23
N LEU A 114 -13.99 -11.85 -13.62
CA LEU A 114 -14.49 -11.28 -14.88
C LEU A 114 -13.65 -11.70 -16.11
N GLY A 115 -12.65 -12.58 -15.95
CA GLY A 115 -11.87 -13.14 -17.04
C GLY A 115 -10.57 -12.38 -17.35
N HIS A 116 -10.18 -11.39 -16.56
CA HIS A 116 -8.90 -10.73 -16.73
C HIS A 116 -7.73 -11.61 -16.26
N ARG A 117 -6.61 -11.61 -17.00
CA ARG A 117 -5.40 -12.34 -16.60
C ARG A 117 -4.84 -11.78 -15.29
N ARG A 118 -4.66 -12.64 -14.29
CA ARG A 118 -4.14 -12.28 -12.95
C ARG A 118 -2.86 -11.45 -12.98
N TYR A 119 -1.92 -11.76 -13.89
CA TYR A 119 -0.69 -10.98 -14.05
C TYR A 119 -0.97 -9.50 -14.37
N ASN A 120 -1.88 -9.24 -15.31
CA ASN A 120 -2.23 -7.87 -15.71
C ASN A 120 -2.93 -7.13 -14.57
N THR A 121 -3.88 -7.80 -13.93
CA THR A 121 -4.65 -7.24 -12.82
C THR A 121 -3.75 -6.91 -11.61
N MET A 122 -2.83 -7.81 -11.26
CA MET A 122 -1.87 -7.58 -10.19
C MET A 122 -0.98 -6.37 -10.51
N ARG A 123 -0.54 -6.22 -11.76
CA ARG A 123 0.26 -5.07 -12.18
C ARG A 123 -0.52 -3.75 -12.10
N SER A 124 -1.76 -3.72 -12.59
CA SER A 124 -2.64 -2.55 -12.45
C SER A 124 -2.88 -2.20 -10.97
N MET A 125 -3.02 -3.19 -10.10
CA MET A 125 -3.12 -2.97 -8.65
C MET A 125 -1.85 -2.34 -8.07
N HIS A 126 -0.66 -2.77 -8.47
CA HIS A 126 0.60 -2.15 -8.02
C HIS A 126 0.74 -0.71 -8.52
N LEU A 127 0.30 -0.42 -9.75
CA LEU A 127 0.30 0.93 -10.31
C LEU A 127 -0.65 1.84 -9.52
N PHE A 128 -1.90 1.39 -9.34
CA PHE A 128 -2.90 2.09 -8.53
C PHE A 128 -2.39 2.35 -7.11
N ARG A 129 -1.84 1.32 -6.44
CA ARG A 129 -1.33 1.46 -5.08
C ARG A 129 -0.27 2.55 -4.95
N ARG A 130 0.72 2.55 -5.86
CA ARG A 130 1.81 3.55 -5.85
C ARG A 130 1.28 4.97 -6.10
N HIS A 131 0.25 5.08 -6.95
CA HIS A 131 -0.44 6.34 -7.20
C HIS A 131 -1.13 6.83 -5.91
N GLU A 132 -1.98 5.99 -5.30
CA GLU A 132 -2.70 6.35 -4.07
C GLU A 132 -1.77 6.69 -2.90
N GLU A 133 -0.75 5.87 -2.64
CA GLU A 133 0.20 6.11 -1.54
C GLU A 133 0.95 7.45 -1.69
N ARG A 134 1.25 7.86 -2.93
CA ARG A 134 1.85 9.17 -3.21
C ARG A 134 0.85 10.30 -2.96
N HIS A 135 -0.36 10.18 -3.50
CA HIS A 135 -1.37 11.24 -3.43
C HIS A 135 -1.89 11.50 -2.03
N ILE A 136 -2.11 10.44 -1.25
CA ILE A 136 -2.56 10.57 0.14
C ILE A 136 -1.55 11.38 0.98
N ARG A 137 -0.26 11.33 0.61
CA ARG A 137 0.79 12.16 1.23
C ARG A 137 0.75 13.63 0.76
N GLU A 138 0.50 13.88 -0.53
CA GLU A 138 0.51 15.23 -1.13
C GLU A 138 -0.71 16.07 -0.72
N LEU A 139 -1.88 15.43 -0.54
CA LEU A 139 -3.16 16.11 -0.26
C LEU A 139 -3.35 16.58 1.19
N ALA A 140 -2.40 16.32 2.09
CA ALA A 140 -2.46 16.85 3.46
C ALA A 140 -2.55 18.40 3.49
N ILE A 141 -2.25 19.06 2.37
CA ILE A 141 -2.11 20.52 2.26
C ILE A 141 -3.46 21.24 2.03
N HIS A 142 -4.53 20.59 1.52
CA HIS A 142 -5.74 21.27 1.01
C HIS A 142 -7.08 20.86 1.66
N ARG A 143 -7.06 20.22 2.84
CA ARG A 143 -8.23 19.57 3.48
C ARG A 143 -9.45 20.45 3.83
N HIS A 144 -9.34 21.78 3.81
CA HIS A 144 -10.36 22.67 4.39
C HIS A 144 -11.42 23.21 3.41
N ASP A 145 -11.32 22.93 2.10
CA ASP A 145 -12.33 23.32 1.11
C ASP A 145 -13.01 22.10 0.46
N HIS A 146 -14.27 21.86 0.82
CA HIS A 146 -15.05 20.74 0.31
C HIS A 146 -15.31 20.80 -1.22
N ARG A 147 -15.39 22.01 -1.81
CA ARG A 147 -15.53 22.15 -3.27
C ARG A 147 -14.23 21.83 -3.97
N GLU A 148 -13.11 22.19 -3.36
CA GLU A 148 -11.78 21.84 -3.85
C GLU A 148 -11.55 20.33 -3.77
N LEU A 149 -11.90 19.69 -2.66
CA LEU A 149 -11.83 18.24 -2.48
C LEU A 149 -12.57 17.45 -3.58
N VAL A 150 -13.79 17.89 -3.94
CA VAL A 150 -14.57 17.23 -5.01
C VAL A 150 -13.95 17.45 -6.39
N ARG A 151 -13.42 18.65 -6.67
CA ARG A 151 -12.72 18.92 -7.94
C ARG A 151 -11.47 18.06 -8.07
N GLU A 152 -10.66 18.03 -7.02
CA GLU A 152 -9.46 17.19 -6.96
C GLU A 152 -9.84 15.71 -7.08
N ALA A 153 -10.92 15.25 -6.44
CA ALA A 153 -11.38 13.87 -6.56
C ALA A 153 -11.72 13.48 -8.00
N LYS A 154 -12.34 14.38 -8.77
CA LYS A 154 -12.62 14.14 -10.19
C LYS A 154 -11.35 14.11 -11.01
N GLN A 155 -10.48 15.12 -10.85
CA GLN A 155 -9.20 15.18 -11.56
C GLN A 155 -8.37 13.91 -11.29
N ARG A 156 -8.37 13.40 -10.05
CA ARG A 156 -7.67 12.15 -9.68
C ARG A 156 -8.16 10.93 -10.44
N ILE A 157 -9.48 10.82 -10.64
CA ILE A 157 -10.05 9.69 -11.40
C ILE A 157 -9.57 9.77 -12.85
N GLU A 158 -9.59 10.97 -13.44
CA GLU A 158 -9.12 11.21 -14.81
C GLU A 158 -7.62 10.91 -14.97
N ASP A 159 -6.77 11.44 -14.08
CA ASP A 159 -5.32 11.24 -14.11
C ASP A 159 -4.95 9.75 -13.97
N LEU A 160 -5.65 9.04 -13.07
CA LEU A 160 -5.45 7.62 -12.86
C LEU A 160 -5.90 6.80 -14.09
N GLU A 161 -7.02 7.15 -14.70
CA GLU A 161 -7.48 6.51 -15.93
C GLU A 161 -6.47 6.69 -17.06
N GLU A 162 -5.95 7.91 -17.25
CA GLU A 162 -4.92 8.19 -18.25
C GLU A 162 -3.64 7.38 -17.99
N LEU A 163 -3.19 7.34 -16.73
CA LEU A 163 -2.03 6.55 -16.31
C LEU A 163 -2.22 5.05 -16.63
N MET A 164 -3.39 4.50 -16.31
CA MET A 164 -3.71 3.09 -16.56
C MET A 164 -3.82 2.77 -18.07
N LEU A 165 -4.41 3.68 -18.85
CA LEU A 165 -4.54 3.54 -20.30
C LEU A 165 -3.18 3.62 -21.00
N THR A 166 -2.31 4.53 -20.56
CA THR A 166 -0.95 4.67 -21.09
C THR A 166 -0.14 3.40 -20.86
N GLU A 167 -0.16 2.85 -19.64
CA GLU A 167 0.51 1.58 -19.34
C GLU A 167 -0.05 0.42 -20.19
N LYS A 168 -1.36 0.44 -20.51
CA LYS A 168 -1.98 -0.56 -21.40
C LYS A 168 -1.50 -0.41 -22.85
N ARG A 169 -1.35 0.81 -23.37
CA ARG A 169 -0.90 1.10 -24.74
C ARG A 169 0.57 0.72 -24.95
N GLU A 170 1.46 1.13 -24.05
CA GLU A 170 2.89 0.76 -24.11
C GLU A 170 3.09 -0.76 -24.17
N ARG A 171 2.27 -1.52 -23.45
CA ARG A 171 2.29 -3.00 -23.49
C ARG A 171 1.85 -3.60 -24.83
N HIS A 172 0.92 -2.97 -25.54
CA HIS A 172 0.52 -3.42 -26.87
C HIS A 172 1.66 -3.18 -27.86
N SER A 173 2.30 -2.01 -27.79
CA SER A 173 3.47 -1.67 -28.59
C SER A 173 4.63 -2.64 -28.38
N ASP A 174 4.98 -2.98 -27.13
CA ASP A 174 6.06 -3.93 -26.82
C ASP A 174 5.78 -5.36 -27.31
N LYS A 175 4.50 -5.76 -27.37
CA LYS A 175 4.09 -7.06 -27.91
C LYS A 175 4.13 -7.11 -29.44
N GLU A 176 3.82 -6.00 -30.10
CA GLU A 176 3.93 -5.85 -31.56
C GLU A 176 5.40 -5.84 -31.99
N LEU A 177 6.27 -5.12 -31.28
CA LEU A 177 7.72 -5.08 -31.53
C LEU A 177 8.43 -6.44 -31.32
N GLY A 178 7.85 -7.34 -30.53
CA GLY A 178 8.40 -8.67 -30.26
C GLY A 178 8.15 -9.72 -31.36
N TRP A 179 7.29 -9.43 -32.35
CA TRP A 179 7.00 -10.34 -33.48
C TRP A 179 7.75 -10.00 -34.77
N ASP A 180 8.39 -8.82 -34.85
CA ASP A 180 9.05 -8.35 -36.07
C ASP A 180 10.58 -8.55 -36.09
N ALA A 181 11.14 -9.32 -35.15
CA ALA A 181 12.53 -9.73 -35.18
C ALA A 181 12.65 -11.22 -35.51
N SER A 182 13.16 -11.52 -36.71
CA SER A 182 13.59 -12.83 -37.24
C SER A 182 12.49 -13.83 -37.64
N GLY A 183 11.92 -13.61 -38.84
CA GLY A 183 11.12 -14.58 -39.58
C GLY A 183 11.36 -14.56 -41.11
N HIS A 184 12.50 -14.05 -41.58
CA HIS A 184 12.97 -14.26 -42.95
C HIS A 184 14.26 -15.06 -42.91
N ILE A 185 14.13 -16.36 -42.62
CA ILE A 185 15.09 -17.35 -43.10
C ILE A 185 14.63 -17.67 -44.51
N SER A 186 15.32 -17.09 -45.49
CA SER A 186 15.32 -17.56 -46.86
C SER A 186 15.78 -19.02 -46.87
N ASP A 187 14.86 -19.94 -47.18
CA ASP A 187 15.21 -21.34 -47.45
C ASP A 187 15.10 -21.58 -48.97
N ASP A 188 16.17 -21.20 -49.66
CA ASP A 188 16.52 -21.77 -50.96
C ASP A 188 17.12 -23.16 -50.70
N GLY A 189 16.37 -24.24 -50.94
CA GLY A 189 17.00 -25.55 -50.96
C GLY A 189 16.10 -26.78 -50.86
N HIS A 190 15.74 -27.32 -52.02
CA HIS A 190 15.41 -28.74 -52.26
C HIS A 190 14.07 -29.28 -51.72
N MET A 191 13.16 -29.61 -52.67
CA MET A 191 12.56 -30.95 -52.85
C MET A 191 11.56 -30.89 -54.03
N ARG A 192 12.00 -31.18 -55.26
CA ARG A 192 11.08 -31.63 -56.32
C ARG A 192 11.11 -33.15 -56.38
N GLY A 193 10.06 -33.74 -55.83
CA GLY A 193 9.77 -35.17 -55.94
C GLY A 193 9.54 -35.58 -57.39
N ARG A 194 10.06 -36.76 -57.73
CA ARG A 194 9.68 -37.51 -58.94
C ARG A 194 8.25 -38.02 -58.77
N GLY A 195 7.43 -37.83 -59.79
CA GLY A 195 6.15 -38.50 -59.97
C GLY A 195 5.91 -38.68 -61.47
N LEU A 196 6.25 -39.86 -61.96
CA LEU A 196 5.93 -40.38 -63.30
C LEU A 196 4.45 -40.77 -63.35
N SER A 197 3.80 -40.42 -64.47
CA SER A 197 2.62 -41.07 -65.07
C SER A 197 2.26 -40.25 -66.31
N ASP A 198 1.91 -40.75 -67.49
CA ASP A 198 1.99 -42.04 -68.19
C ASP A 198 1.43 -41.70 -69.60
N GLN A 199 1.89 -42.42 -70.65
CA GLN A 199 1.37 -42.41 -72.04
C GLN A 199 1.78 -41.29 -73.00
#